data_AF-Q5MJE7-F1
#
_entry.id   AF-Q5MJE7-F1
#
_cell.length_a   1.000
_cell.length_b   1.000
_cell.length_c   1.000
_cell.angle_alpha   90.00
_cell.angle_beta   90.00
_cell.angle_gamma   90.00
#
_symmetry.space_group_name_H-M   'P 1'
#
loop_
_entity.id
_entity.type
_entity.pdbx_description
1 polymer ?
#
loop_
_entity_poly.entity_id
_entity_poly.type
_entity_poly.pdbx_seq_one_letter_code
_entity_poly.pdbx_strand_id
1 'polypeptide(L)'
;MRLLIPSLIFLEALGLCLAKATTVRWCAVSNSEEEKCLRWQNEMRKVGGPPLSCVKKSSTRQCIQAIVTNRADAMTLDGGTMFDAGKPPYKLRPVAAEVYGTKEQPRTHYYAVAVVKNSSNFHLNQLQGLRSCHTGIGRSAGWKIPIGTLRPYLNWNGPPASLEEAVSKFFSKSCVPGAQKDRFPNLCSLCAGTGANKCASSPEEPYSGYAGALRCLRDNAGDVAFTRGSTVFEELPNKAERDQYKLLCPDNTWKPVTEYRECHLAQVPSHAVVSRSTNDKEEAIWELLRQSQEKFGKKQASGFQLFASPSGQKDLLFKESAIGFARVPQKVDVGLYLTFSYTTSIQNLNK
;
A
#
# COMPACT_ATOMS: atom_id res chain seq x y z
N MET A 1 70.57 -17.07 -33.73
CA MET A 1 69.27 -17.01 -34.44
C MET A 1 68.18 -16.84 -33.39
N ARG A 2 67.34 -15.81 -33.55
CA ARG A 2 66.48 -15.22 -32.52
C ARG A 2 65.37 -16.17 -32.05
N LEU A 3 65.21 -16.24 -30.73
CA LEU A 3 63.98 -16.64 -30.03
C LEU A 3 62.85 -15.65 -30.36
N LEU A 4 61.61 -16.16 -30.42
CA LEU A 4 60.28 -15.52 -30.28
C LEU A 4 59.30 -16.51 -30.95
N ILE A 5 58.37 -17.17 -30.26
CA ILE A 5 57.05 -16.64 -29.86
C ILE A 5 56.43 -17.67 -28.88
N PRO A 6 56.03 -17.25 -27.67
CA PRO A 6 54.72 -17.67 -27.19
C PRO A 6 54.02 -16.49 -26.50
N SER A 7 53.23 -15.73 -27.23
CA SER A 7 52.54 -14.55 -26.67
C SER A 7 51.13 -14.33 -27.24
N LEU A 8 50.43 -15.42 -27.60
CA LEU A 8 49.05 -15.34 -28.12
C LEU A 8 47.97 -15.93 -27.22
N ILE A 9 48.28 -16.30 -25.96
CA ILE A 9 47.26 -16.86 -25.03
C ILE A 9 46.87 -15.86 -23.91
N PHE A 10 47.50 -14.70 -23.81
CA PHE A 10 47.25 -13.76 -22.70
C PHE A 10 46.24 -12.63 -22.98
N LEU A 11 45.51 -12.68 -24.10
CA LEU A 11 44.57 -11.62 -24.48
C LEU A 11 43.09 -12.01 -24.51
N GLU A 12 42.70 -13.16 -23.94
CA GLU A 12 41.28 -13.54 -23.81
C GLU A 12 40.72 -13.39 -22.38
N ALA A 13 41.54 -13.00 -21.39
CA ALA A 13 41.13 -12.96 -19.98
C ALA A 13 40.71 -11.58 -19.43
N LEU A 14 40.68 -10.51 -20.23
CA LEU A 14 40.39 -9.13 -19.75
C LEU A 14 39.11 -8.51 -20.35
N GLY A 15 38.20 -9.36 -20.84
CA GLY A 15 36.86 -8.97 -21.28
C GLY A 15 35.77 -9.18 -20.22
N LEU A 16 36.08 -9.12 -18.92
CA LEU A 16 35.04 -8.95 -17.90
C LEU A 16 34.49 -7.52 -18.05
N CYS A 17 33.54 -7.33 -18.97
CA CYS A 17 32.64 -6.19 -18.93
C CYS A 17 32.05 -6.15 -17.52
N LEU A 18 32.56 -5.25 -16.67
CA LEU A 18 31.86 -4.79 -15.49
C LEU A 18 30.57 -4.15 -15.99
N ALA A 19 29.53 -4.97 -16.17
CA ALA A 19 28.19 -4.51 -16.48
C ALA A 19 27.84 -3.48 -15.41
N LYS A 20 27.75 -2.20 -15.80
CA LYS A 20 27.47 -1.12 -14.87
C LYS A 20 26.14 -1.43 -14.20
N ALA A 21 26.17 -1.66 -12.89
CA ALA A 21 24.97 -2.00 -12.14
C ALA A 21 23.89 -0.93 -12.37
N THR A 22 22.69 -1.37 -12.75
CA THR A 22 21.59 -0.47 -13.10
C THR A 22 21.00 0.14 -11.84
N THR A 23 21.09 1.47 -11.70
CA THR A 23 20.48 2.18 -10.57
C THR A 23 18.96 2.17 -10.66
N VAL A 24 18.33 1.75 -9.57
CA VAL A 24 16.88 1.84 -9.35
C VAL A 24 16.55 3.18 -8.69
N ARG A 25 15.62 3.95 -9.27
CA ARG A 25 15.06 5.18 -8.69
C ARG A 25 13.76 4.88 -7.97
N TRP A 26 13.78 4.87 -6.65
CA TRP A 26 12.61 4.62 -5.83
C TRP A 26 11.83 5.91 -5.58
N CYS A 27 10.51 5.87 -5.79
CA CYS A 27 9.67 7.04 -5.60
C CYS A 27 9.06 7.07 -4.18
N ALA A 28 9.34 8.14 -3.44
CA ALA A 28 8.81 8.44 -2.11
C ALA A 28 7.73 9.53 -2.20
N VAL A 29 6.67 9.41 -1.39
CA VAL A 29 5.51 10.33 -1.42
C VAL A 29 5.47 11.36 -0.28
N SER A 30 6.43 11.31 0.65
CA SER A 30 6.54 12.26 1.77
C SER A 30 8.00 12.53 2.15
N ASN A 31 8.23 13.53 3.00
CA ASN A 31 9.56 13.83 3.55
C ASN A 31 10.11 12.61 4.31
N SER A 32 9.28 12.00 5.14
CA SER A 32 9.64 10.83 5.95
C SER A 32 10.02 9.61 5.10
N GLU A 33 9.30 9.38 3.99
CA GLU A 33 9.65 8.32 3.06
C GLU A 33 10.96 8.60 2.31
N GLU A 34 11.20 9.87 1.92
CA GLU A 34 12.45 10.28 1.30
C GLU A 34 13.63 10.06 2.25
N GLU A 35 13.52 10.48 3.51
CA GLU A 35 14.53 10.25 4.54
C GLU A 35 14.82 8.76 4.74
N LYS A 36 13.78 7.92 4.84
CA LYS A 36 13.95 6.46 4.92
C LYS A 36 14.61 5.89 3.67
N CYS A 37 14.25 6.38 2.48
CA CYS A 37 14.85 5.95 1.22
C CYS A 37 16.34 6.33 1.16
N LEU A 38 16.72 7.55 1.56
CA LEU A 38 18.10 8.00 1.57
C LEU A 38 18.96 7.19 2.55
N ARG A 39 18.38 6.81 3.70
CA ARG A 39 19.02 5.85 4.61
C ARG A 39 19.19 4.48 3.95
N TRP A 40 18.15 3.95 3.31
CA TRP A 40 18.23 2.68 2.59
C TRP A 40 19.34 2.70 1.52
N GLN A 41 19.41 3.77 0.73
CA GLN A 41 20.45 4.00 -0.27
C GLN A 41 21.86 3.94 0.35
N ASN A 42 22.07 4.62 1.48
CA ASN A 42 23.36 4.64 2.16
C ASN A 42 23.75 3.26 2.69
N GLU A 43 22.81 2.51 3.27
CA GLU A 43 23.09 1.17 3.82
C GLU A 43 23.36 0.15 2.71
N MET A 44 22.61 0.19 1.60
CA MET A 44 22.90 -0.62 0.42
C MET A 44 24.32 -0.37 -0.12
N ARG A 45 24.74 0.91 -0.17
CA ARG A 45 26.10 1.27 -0.59
C ARG A 45 27.17 0.71 0.37
N LYS A 46 26.96 0.77 1.69
CA LYS A 46 27.91 0.25 2.70
C LYS A 46 28.13 -1.25 2.56
N VAL A 47 27.09 -2.01 2.20
CA VAL A 47 27.17 -3.46 2.04
C VAL A 47 27.55 -3.89 0.61
N GLY A 48 27.91 -2.95 -0.27
CA GLY A 48 28.25 -3.23 -1.67
C GLY A 48 27.08 -3.79 -2.49
N GLY A 49 25.84 -3.52 -2.09
CA GLY A 49 24.65 -4.04 -2.74
C GLY A 49 24.18 -3.19 -3.94
N PRO A 50 23.09 -3.60 -4.62
CA PRO A 50 22.55 -2.92 -5.79
C PRO A 50 22.31 -1.42 -5.60
N PRO A 51 22.66 -0.58 -6.60
CA PRO A 51 22.54 0.87 -6.49
C PRO A 51 21.07 1.33 -6.47
N LEU A 52 20.77 2.17 -5.48
CA LEU A 52 19.48 2.82 -5.25
C LEU A 52 19.66 4.34 -5.29
N SER A 53 18.63 5.05 -5.76
CA SER A 53 18.49 6.50 -5.63
C SER A 53 17.04 6.84 -5.32
N CYS A 54 16.81 8.00 -4.70
CA CYS A 54 15.49 8.40 -4.20
C CYS A 54 14.92 9.56 -5.01
N VAL A 55 13.64 9.46 -5.37
CA VAL A 55 12.88 10.50 -6.07
C VAL A 55 11.68 10.85 -5.23
N LYS A 56 11.56 12.10 -4.81
CA LYS A 56 10.38 12.56 -4.07
C LYS A 56 9.32 13.17 -4.96
N LYS A 57 8.07 12.88 -4.63
CA LYS A 57 6.87 13.53 -5.12
C LYS A 57 5.93 13.82 -3.95
N SER A 58 4.91 14.64 -4.17
CA SER A 58 3.95 14.98 -3.11
C SER A 58 2.71 14.08 -3.07
N SER A 59 2.64 13.06 -3.93
CA SER A 59 1.52 12.10 -3.94
C SER A 59 1.85 10.84 -4.72
N THR A 60 1.12 9.77 -4.41
CA THR A 60 1.14 8.51 -5.16
C THR A 60 0.89 8.69 -6.65
N ARG A 61 -0.07 9.56 -7.01
CA ARG A 61 -0.37 9.88 -8.42
C ARG A 61 0.83 10.48 -9.15
N GLN A 62 1.54 11.40 -8.50
CA GLN A 62 2.76 11.98 -9.08
C GLN A 62 3.91 10.98 -9.18
N CYS A 63 4.02 10.03 -8.24
CA CYS A 63 4.99 8.94 -8.37
C CYS A 63 4.66 8.01 -9.54
N ILE A 64 3.39 7.63 -9.72
CA ILE A 64 2.93 6.87 -10.91
C ILE A 64 3.30 7.62 -12.19
N GLN A 65 3.01 8.92 -12.27
CA GLN A 65 3.40 9.75 -13.43
C GLN A 65 4.92 9.77 -13.62
N ALA A 66 5.70 9.87 -12.54
CA ALA A 66 7.16 9.86 -12.59
C ALA A 66 7.71 8.53 -13.12
N ILE A 67 7.12 7.40 -12.74
CA ILE A 67 7.49 6.08 -13.27
C ILE A 67 7.20 6.00 -14.78
N VAL A 68 6.00 6.43 -15.19
CA VAL A 68 5.57 6.40 -16.60
C VAL A 68 6.41 7.31 -17.49
N THR A 69 6.79 8.49 -16.99
CA THR A 69 7.63 9.48 -17.70
C THR A 69 9.13 9.27 -17.54
N ASN A 70 9.53 8.09 -17.06
CA ASN A 70 10.93 7.73 -16.87
C ASN A 70 11.75 8.68 -15.97
N ARG A 71 11.10 9.24 -14.94
CA ARG A 71 11.71 10.04 -13.86
C ARG A 71 11.87 9.25 -12.55
N ALA A 72 11.18 8.13 -12.41
CA ALA A 72 11.35 7.12 -11.36
C ALA A 72 11.24 5.72 -11.97
N ASP A 73 11.55 4.67 -11.20
CA ASP A 73 11.56 3.28 -11.68
C ASP A 73 10.60 2.38 -10.91
N ALA A 74 10.44 2.59 -9.60
CA ALA A 74 9.60 1.75 -8.76
C ALA A 74 8.96 2.50 -7.59
N MET A 75 7.81 1.98 -7.14
CA MET A 75 7.18 2.32 -5.88
C MET A 75 6.29 1.18 -5.41
N THR A 76 5.93 1.15 -4.13
CA THR A 76 4.93 0.21 -3.59
C THR A 76 3.52 0.80 -3.72
N LEU A 77 2.55 0.01 -4.18
CA LEU A 77 1.15 0.40 -4.29
C LEU A 77 0.21 -0.60 -3.59
N ASP A 78 -0.87 -0.05 -3.02
CA ASP A 78 -2.05 -0.82 -2.63
C ASP A 78 -2.81 -1.34 -3.87
N GLY A 79 -3.46 -2.50 -3.75
CA GLY A 79 -4.18 -3.14 -4.86
C GLY A 79 -5.20 -2.24 -5.57
N GLY A 80 -5.88 -1.35 -4.86
CA GLY A 80 -6.90 -0.46 -5.42
C GLY A 80 -6.28 0.66 -6.25
N THR A 81 -5.16 1.20 -5.81
CA THR A 81 -4.39 2.18 -6.59
C THR A 81 -3.66 1.52 -7.75
N MET A 82 -3.16 0.31 -7.55
CA MET A 82 -2.52 -0.48 -8.61
C MET A 82 -3.50 -0.81 -9.74
N PHE A 83 -4.77 -1.10 -9.42
CA PHE A 83 -5.82 -1.26 -10.42
C PHE A 83 -5.92 -0.06 -11.37
N ASP A 84 -5.90 1.15 -10.82
CA ASP A 84 -5.97 2.38 -11.61
C ASP A 84 -4.63 2.62 -12.36
N ALA A 85 -3.48 2.30 -11.75
CA ALA A 85 -2.16 2.41 -12.36
C ALA A 85 -1.88 1.39 -13.47
N GLY A 86 -2.59 0.25 -13.50
CA GLY A 86 -2.49 -0.76 -14.55
C GLY A 86 -3.20 -0.38 -15.86
N LYS A 87 -4.08 0.63 -15.82
CA LYS A 87 -4.86 1.05 -16.99
C LYS A 87 -4.10 2.07 -17.85
N PRO A 88 -4.49 2.26 -19.13
CA PRO A 88 -4.05 3.41 -19.91
C PRO A 88 -4.38 4.73 -19.19
N PRO A 89 -3.48 5.74 -19.25
CA PRO A 89 -2.22 5.77 -20.01
C PRO A 89 -1.02 5.16 -19.26
N TYR A 90 -1.18 4.74 -18.01
CA TYR A 90 -0.05 4.37 -17.14
C TYR A 90 0.54 3.00 -17.43
N LYS A 91 -0.31 1.98 -17.59
CA LYS A 91 0.08 0.59 -17.90
C LYS A 91 1.25 0.09 -17.04
N LEU A 92 1.24 0.39 -15.74
CA LEU A 92 2.22 -0.16 -14.79
C LEU A 92 1.89 -1.64 -14.53
N ARG A 93 2.89 -2.39 -14.05
CA ARG A 93 2.73 -3.80 -13.67
C ARG A 93 3.39 -4.10 -12.34
N PRO A 94 2.89 -5.10 -11.59
CA PRO A 94 3.54 -5.57 -10.39
C PRO A 94 4.82 -6.37 -10.72
N VAL A 95 5.87 -6.17 -9.92
CA VAL A 95 7.15 -6.89 -10.06
C VAL A 95 7.52 -7.68 -8.81
N ALA A 96 7.07 -7.23 -7.64
CA ALA A 96 7.27 -7.94 -6.38
C ALA A 96 6.09 -7.69 -5.44
N ALA A 97 5.54 -8.74 -4.86
CA ALA A 97 4.47 -8.68 -3.87
C ALA A 97 5.05 -8.61 -2.46
N GLU A 98 4.52 -7.78 -1.59
CA GLU A 98 4.81 -7.89 -0.16
C GLU A 98 4.27 -9.21 0.39
N VAL A 99 5.03 -9.85 1.28
CA VAL A 99 4.63 -11.06 1.98
C VAL A 99 4.27 -10.70 3.42
N TYR A 100 3.12 -11.15 3.89
CA TYR A 100 2.62 -10.97 5.26
C TYR A 100 2.51 -12.31 5.99
N GLY A 101 2.11 -12.25 7.26
CA GLY A 101 1.95 -13.44 8.11
C GLY A 101 3.22 -13.72 8.92
N THR A 102 3.52 -15.00 9.10
CA THR A 102 4.75 -15.45 9.75
C THR A 102 5.64 -16.16 8.74
N LYS A 103 6.88 -16.49 9.11
CA LYS A 103 7.79 -17.23 8.22
C LYS A 103 7.26 -18.64 7.91
N GLU A 104 6.50 -19.21 8.83
CA GLU A 104 5.91 -20.54 8.75
C GLU A 104 4.61 -20.55 7.93
N GLN A 105 3.89 -19.42 7.93
CA GLN A 105 2.64 -19.23 7.16
C GLN A 105 2.68 -17.91 6.37
N PRO A 106 3.56 -17.82 5.35
CA PRO A 106 3.66 -16.63 4.52
C PRO A 106 2.44 -16.51 3.62
N ARG A 107 2.01 -15.27 3.36
CA ARG A 107 0.88 -15.00 2.45
C ARG A 107 1.06 -13.71 1.67
N THR A 108 0.60 -13.70 0.43
CA THR A 108 0.55 -12.52 -0.47
C THR A 108 -0.87 -11.95 -0.56
N HIS A 109 -1.60 -12.00 0.55
CA HIS A 109 -2.95 -11.44 0.68
C HIS A 109 -3.19 -10.94 2.10
N TYR A 110 -4.22 -10.11 2.27
CA TYR A 110 -4.74 -9.67 3.57
C TYR A 110 -6.27 -9.57 3.53
N TYR A 111 -6.88 -9.32 4.69
CA TYR A 111 -8.34 -9.21 4.82
C TYR A 111 -8.72 -7.75 5.04
N ALA A 112 -9.63 -7.23 4.21
CA ALA A 112 -10.29 -5.94 4.42
C ALA A 112 -11.45 -6.12 5.41
N VAL A 113 -11.50 -5.30 6.45
CA VAL A 113 -12.48 -5.42 7.54
C VAL A 113 -13.10 -4.07 7.88
N ALA A 114 -14.29 -4.11 8.49
CA ALA A 114 -14.94 -2.96 9.12
C ALA A 114 -14.85 -3.13 10.64
N VAL A 115 -14.07 -2.25 11.30
CA VAL A 115 -13.87 -2.26 12.75
C VAL A 115 -14.78 -1.22 13.39
N VAL A 116 -15.44 -1.57 14.49
CA VAL A 116 -16.25 -0.67 15.31
C VAL A 116 -15.89 -0.84 16.79
N LYS A 117 -16.35 0.08 17.64
CA LYS A 117 -16.23 -0.10 19.09
C LYS A 117 -17.17 -1.20 19.56
N ASN A 118 -16.80 -1.90 20.63
CA ASN A 118 -17.59 -3.00 21.16
C ASN A 118 -18.99 -2.53 21.63
N SER A 119 -19.09 -1.28 22.11
CA SER A 119 -20.34 -0.62 22.51
C SER A 119 -21.28 -0.25 21.36
N SER A 120 -20.83 -0.31 20.10
CA SER A 120 -21.67 -0.02 18.94
C SER A 120 -22.78 -1.07 18.78
N ASN A 121 -24.00 -0.65 18.45
CA ASN A 121 -25.18 -1.52 18.35
C ASN A 121 -25.78 -1.59 16.93
N PHE A 122 -25.01 -1.19 15.91
CA PHE A 122 -25.41 -1.21 14.51
C PHE A 122 -24.67 -2.30 13.72
N HIS A 123 -25.26 -2.69 12.60
CA HIS A 123 -24.74 -3.69 11.68
C HIS A 123 -24.21 -3.06 10.37
N LEU A 124 -23.61 -3.87 9.50
CA LEU A 124 -23.01 -3.39 8.26
C LEU A 124 -24.02 -2.72 7.32
N ASN A 125 -25.26 -3.21 7.30
CA ASN A 125 -26.38 -2.63 6.54
C ASN A 125 -26.99 -1.36 7.16
N GLN A 126 -26.53 -0.91 8.33
CA GLN A 126 -27.07 0.24 9.07
C GLN A 126 -26.07 1.40 9.17
N LEU A 127 -25.11 1.47 8.23
CA LEU A 127 -24.06 2.49 8.26
C LEU A 127 -24.49 3.87 7.75
N GLN A 128 -25.69 4.01 7.19
CA GLN A 128 -26.19 5.28 6.69
C GLN A 128 -26.33 6.30 7.83
N GLY A 129 -25.85 7.52 7.61
CA GLY A 129 -25.85 8.60 8.60
C GLY A 129 -24.78 8.49 9.69
N LEU A 130 -24.02 7.39 9.74
CA LEU A 130 -22.90 7.27 10.68
C LEU A 130 -21.65 7.99 10.18
N ARG A 131 -20.63 8.07 11.04
CA ARG A 131 -19.34 8.68 10.74
C ARG A 131 -18.32 7.61 10.36
N SER A 132 -17.52 7.84 9.33
CA SER A 132 -16.61 6.81 8.81
C SER A 132 -15.14 7.25 8.71
N CYS A 133 -14.24 6.31 8.99
CA CYS A 133 -12.80 6.47 8.90
C CYS A 133 -12.24 5.55 7.81
N HIS A 134 -11.56 6.12 6.81
CA HIS A 134 -11.06 5.40 5.64
C HIS A 134 -9.54 5.55 5.52
N THR A 135 -8.85 4.51 5.05
CA THR A 135 -7.37 4.57 4.88
C THR A 135 -6.90 5.55 3.79
N GLY A 136 -7.79 5.96 2.89
CA GLY A 136 -7.52 6.85 1.77
C GLY A 136 -8.36 6.51 0.53
N ILE A 137 -8.62 7.53 -0.29
CA ILE A 137 -9.39 7.40 -1.53
C ILE A 137 -8.76 6.35 -2.45
N GLY A 138 -9.59 5.50 -3.07
CA GLY A 138 -9.13 4.52 -4.05
C GLY A 138 -8.36 3.31 -3.50
N ARG A 139 -8.03 3.24 -2.20
CA ARG A 139 -7.36 2.07 -1.60
C ARG A 139 -8.31 0.89 -1.44
N SER A 140 -7.77 -0.33 -1.40
CA SER A 140 -8.53 -1.59 -1.34
C SER A 140 -9.44 -1.63 -0.12
N ALA A 141 -8.84 -1.75 1.08
CA ALA A 141 -9.59 -1.95 2.31
C ALA A 141 -10.25 -0.67 2.84
N GLY A 142 -9.70 0.50 2.50
CA GLY A 142 -10.26 1.78 2.96
C GLY A 142 -11.34 2.35 2.05
N TRP A 143 -11.45 1.92 0.78
CA TRP A 143 -12.36 2.56 -0.16
C TRP A 143 -13.02 1.55 -1.11
N LYS A 144 -12.26 0.92 -2.00
CA LYS A 144 -12.82 0.10 -3.09
C LYS A 144 -13.69 -1.05 -2.57
N ILE A 145 -13.21 -1.80 -1.56
CA ILE A 145 -13.96 -2.89 -0.94
C ILE A 145 -15.17 -2.39 -0.15
N PRO A 146 -15.04 -1.52 0.87
CA PRO A 146 -16.20 -1.13 1.67
C PRO A 146 -17.26 -0.38 0.87
N ILE A 147 -16.88 0.49 -0.07
CA ILE A 147 -17.85 1.18 -0.93
C ILE A 147 -18.52 0.20 -1.91
N GLY A 148 -17.81 -0.85 -2.33
CA GLY A 148 -18.40 -1.93 -3.14
C GLY A 148 -19.43 -2.73 -2.36
N THR A 149 -19.10 -3.08 -1.12
CA THR A 149 -20.03 -3.75 -0.20
C THR A 149 -21.24 -2.87 0.11
N LEU A 150 -21.05 -1.55 0.21
CA LEU A 150 -22.12 -0.61 0.53
C LEU A 150 -22.91 -0.10 -0.68
N ARG A 151 -22.47 -0.42 -1.91
CA ARG A 151 -23.11 0.01 -3.17
C ARG A 151 -24.64 -0.12 -3.15
N PRO A 152 -25.25 -1.24 -2.70
CA PRO A 152 -26.71 -1.38 -2.69
C PRO A 152 -27.44 -0.35 -1.81
N TYR A 153 -26.75 0.27 -0.84
CA TYR A 153 -27.33 1.22 0.11
C TYR A 153 -27.05 2.70 -0.25
N LEU A 154 -26.23 2.96 -1.27
CA LEU A 154 -25.83 4.33 -1.64
C LEU A 154 -26.91 5.10 -2.42
N ASN A 155 -27.98 4.44 -2.88
CA ASN A 155 -29.00 5.02 -3.77
C ASN A 155 -28.37 5.76 -4.97
N TRP A 156 -27.32 5.18 -5.55
CA TRP A 156 -26.54 5.78 -6.63
C TRP A 156 -26.82 5.07 -7.96
N ASN A 157 -27.37 5.81 -8.91
CA ASN A 157 -27.75 5.30 -10.24
C ASN A 157 -26.60 5.29 -11.26
N GLY A 158 -25.36 5.51 -10.81
CA GLY A 158 -24.21 5.64 -11.69
C GLY A 158 -23.98 7.07 -12.23
N PRO A 159 -23.05 7.23 -13.18
CA PRO A 159 -22.76 8.52 -13.83
C PRO A 159 -24.01 9.18 -14.45
N PRO A 160 -24.11 10.52 -14.45
CA PRO A 160 -23.02 11.49 -14.30
C PRO A 160 -22.66 11.86 -12.85
N ALA A 161 -23.51 11.52 -11.87
CA ALA A 161 -23.19 11.72 -10.46
C ALA A 161 -21.97 10.87 -10.08
N SER A 162 -21.01 11.41 -9.34
CA SER A 162 -19.83 10.64 -8.97
C SER A 162 -20.11 9.74 -7.77
N LEU A 163 -19.40 8.61 -7.67
CA LEU A 163 -19.51 7.71 -6.53
C LEU A 163 -19.16 8.42 -5.22
N GLU A 164 -18.16 9.30 -5.24
CA GLU A 164 -17.77 10.14 -4.09
C GLU A 164 -18.92 11.02 -3.60
N GLU A 165 -19.75 11.54 -4.51
CA GLU A 165 -20.92 12.35 -4.15
C GLU A 165 -21.96 11.51 -3.40
N ALA A 166 -22.23 10.29 -3.87
CA ALA A 166 -23.16 9.38 -3.20
C ALA A 166 -22.64 8.98 -1.81
N VAL A 167 -21.36 8.63 -1.68
CA VAL A 167 -20.74 8.31 -0.38
C VAL A 167 -20.77 9.52 0.55
N SER A 168 -20.52 10.73 0.02
CA SER A 168 -20.58 11.99 0.75
C SER A 168 -21.99 12.33 1.28
N LYS A 169 -23.04 11.73 0.73
CA LYS A 169 -24.43 11.86 1.20
C LYS A 169 -24.84 10.69 2.12
N PHE A 170 -24.20 9.54 1.97
CA PHE A 170 -24.50 8.33 2.74
C PHE A 170 -24.00 8.42 4.19
N PHE A 171 -22.74 8.80 4.41
CA PHE A 171 -22.20 9.04 5.75
C PHE A 171 -22.46 10.47 6.20
N SER A 172 -22.67 10.69 7.50
CA SER A 172 -22.89 12.05 8.02
C SER A 172 -21.63 12.90 7.96
N LYS A 173 -20.46 12.28 8.23
CA LYS A 173 -19.12 12.88 8.16
C LYS A 173 -18.10 11.78 7.93
N SER A 174 -17.04 12.03 7.18
CA SER A 174 -15.95 11.06 7.00
C SER A 174 -14.56 11.68 7.09
N CYS A 175 -13.56 10.83 7.32
CA CYS A 175 -12.20 11.11 6.88
C CYS A 175 -11.78 10.14 5.78
N VAL A 176 -11.60 10.67 4.58
CA VAL A 176 -11.15 9.98 3.36
C VAL A 176 -9.92 10.71 2.81
N PRO A 177 -8.71 10.41 3.33
CA PRO A 177 -7.47 11.03 2.89
C PRO A 177 -7.32 11.00 1.35
N GLY A 178 -7.02 12.14 0.74
CA GLY A 178 -6.88 12.32 -0.71
C GLY A 178 -8.18 12.62 -1.46
N ALA A 179 -9.34 12.64 -0.80
CA ALA A 179 -10.58 13.11 -1.42
C ALA A 179 -10.50 14.60 -1.79
N GLN A 180 -11.24 15.00 -2.82
CA GLN A 180 -11.27 16.40 -3.28
C GLN A 180 -12.09 17.26 -2.29
N LYS A 181 -11.44 17.78 -1.25
CA LYS A 181 -12.09 18.52 -0.15
C LYS A 181 -12.97 19.70 -0.61
N ASP A 182 -12.62 20.34 -1.71
CA ASP A 182 -13.38 21.49 -2.24
C ASP A 182 -14.69 21.06 -2.91
N ARG A 183 -14.72 19.85 -3.48
CA ARG A 183 -15.90 19.27 -4.14
C ARG A 183 -16.74 18.41 -3.17
N PHE A 184 -16.08 17.74 -2.24
CA PHE A 184 -16.68 16.80 -1.28
C PHE A 184 -16.21 17.10 0.16
N PRO A 185 -16.60 18.25 0.74
CA PRO A 185 -16.11 18.66 2.06
C PRO A 185 -16.48 17.68 3.18
N ASN A 186 -17.61 16.97 3.04
CA ASN A 186 -18.03 15.94 3.98
C ASN A 186 -16.98 14.82 4.14
N LEU A 187 -16.40 14.38 3.01
CA LEU A 187 -15.42 13.29 2.99
C LEU A 187 -14.10 13.63 3.70
N CYS A 188 -13.84 14.91 3.95
CA CYS A 188 -12.65 15.41 4.63
C CYS A 188 -12.95 16.04 6.00
N SER A 189 -14.20 15.95 6.47
CA SER A 189 -14.67 16.70 7.64
C SER A 189 -14.07 16.20 8.95
N LEU A 190 -13.87 14.88 9.08
CA LEU A 190 -13.27 14.25 10.28
C LEU A 190 -11.75 14.18 10.25
N CYS A 191 -11.12 14.51 9.11
CA CYS A 191 -9.68 14.43 8.99
C CYS A 191 -8.97 15.45 9.90
N ALA A 192 -7.87 15.01 10.51
CA ALA A 192 -7.20 15.70 11.61
C ALA A 192 -6.02 16.59 11.17
N GLY A 193 -5.62 16.52 9.89
CA GLY A 193 -4.57 17.37 9.34
C GLY A 193 -4.95 18.85 9.40
N THR A 194 -3.93 19.71 9.42
CA THR A 194 -4.08 21.17 9.52
C THR A 194 -3.70 21.86 8.21
N GLY A 195 -4.36 22.98 7.90
CA GLY A 195 -4.06 23.79 6.70
C GLY A 195 -4.06 22.98 5.40
N ALA A 196 -2.93 23.01 4.69
CA ALA A 196 -2.75 22.26 3.44
C ALA A 196 -2.72 20.73 3.65
N ASN A 197 -2.40 20.26 4.85
CA ASN A 197 -2.30 18.83 5.18
C ASN A 197 -3.65 18.21 5.58
N LYS A 198 -4.70 19.02 5.78
CA LYS A 198 -6.04 18.49 6.05
C LYS A 198 -6.51 17.64 4.88
N CYS A 199 -6.80 16.37 5.16
CA CYS A 199 -7.23 15.37 4.17
C CYS A 199 -6.15 15.05 3.12
N ALA A 200 -4.87 15.27 3.43
CA ALA A 200 -3.78 14.95 2.51
C ALA A 200 -3.65 13.43 2.30
N SER A 201 -3.24 13.02 1.09
CA SER A 201 -2.96 11.61 0.75
C SER A 201 -1.55 11.19 1.20
N SER A 202 -1.15 11.56 2.41
CA SER A 202 0.20 11.39 2.92
C SER A 202 0.21 11.27 4.46
N PRO A 203 1.33 10.87 5.08
CA PRO A 203 1.41 10.72 6.54
C PRO A 203 1.22 12.02 7.34
N GLU A 204 1.29 13.18 6.69
CA GLU A 204 1.00 14.49 7.30
C GLU A 204 -0.48 14.64 7.70
N GLU A 205 -1.37 13.81 7.15
CA GLU A 205 -2.74 13.63 7.65
C GLU A 205 -2.74 12.50 8.72
N PRO A 206 -2.96 12.80 10.01
CA PRO A 206 -2.86 11.81 11.10
C PRO A 206 -3.83 10.63 10.98
N TYR A 207 -4.95 10.80 10.28
CA TYR A 207 -5.92 9.73 10.02
C TYR A 207 -5.70 8.99 8.69
N SER A 208 -4.57 9.24 8.03
CA SER A 208 -4.17 8.54 6.81
C SER A 208 -3.62 7.13 7.08
N GLY A 209 -3.90 6.22 6.15
CA GLY A 209 -3.41 4.85 6.24
C GLY A 209 -4.17 3.95 7.20
N TYR A 210 -3.64 2.73 7.39
CA TYR A 210 -4.31 1.71 8.21
C TYR A 210 -4.36 2.13 9.69
N ALA A 211 -3.21 2.54 10.23
CA ALA A 211 -3.10 3.03 11.61
C ALA A 211 -3.93 4.29 11.83
N GLY A 212 -3.90 5.25 10.89
CA GLY A 212 -4.67 6.49 10.97
C GLY A 212 -6.19 6.26 10.94
N ALA A 213 -6.69 5.37 10.09
CA ALA A 213 -8.11 5.05 10.05
C ALA A 213 -8.59 4.40 11.35
N LEU A 214 -7.79 3.50 11.95
CA LEU A 214 -8.10 2.96 13.27
C LEU A 214 -8.04 4.05 14.35
N ARG A 215 -7.03 4.93 14.30
CA ARG A 215 -6.91 6.06 15.23
C ARG A 215 -8.12 7.00 15.18
N CYS A 216 -8.64 7.30 14.00
CA CYS A 216 -9.89 8.06 13.81
C CYS A 216 -11.08 7.45 14.56
N LEU A 217 -11.19 6.11 14.60
CA LEU A 217 -12.19 5.42 15.41
C LEU A 217 -11.86 5.48 16.92
N ARG A 218 -10.58 5.27 17.29
CA ARG A 218 -10.13 5.32 18.69
C ARG A 218 -10.46 6.67 19.32
N ASP A 219 -10.16 7.76 18.62
CA ASP A 219 -10.35 9.15 19.03
C ASP A 219 -11.84 9.57 19.06
N ASN A 220 -12.78 8.65 18.79
CA ASN A 220 -14.22 8.92 18.68
C ASN A 220 -14.58 9.89 17.54
N ALA A 221 -13.70 10.11 16.56
CA ALA A 221 -14.00 10.98 15.42
C ALA A 221 -15.01 10.31 14.47
N GLY A 222 -14.85 9.00 14.23
CA GLY A 222 -15.79 8.17 13.47
C GLY A 222 -16.37 7.00 14.27
N ASP A 223 -17.40 6.36 13.71
CA ASP A 223 -18.12 5.23 14.30
C ASP A 223 -17.66 3.88 13.72
N VAL A 224 -17.15 3.88 12.48
CA VAL A 224 -16.59 2.71 11.80
C VAL A 224 -15.25 3.05 11.14
N ALA A 225 -14.27 2.15 11.25
CA ALA A 225 -13.01 2.22 10.53
C ALA A 225 -12.87 1.08 9.53
N PHE A 226 -12.64 1.43 8.27
CA PHE A 226 -12.35 0.46 7.23
C PHE A 226 -10.83 0.28 7.08
N THR A 227 -10.32 -0.88 7.45
CA THR A 227 -8.88 -1.15 7.56
C THR A 227 -8.55 -2.63 7.25
N ARG A 228 -7.32 -3.08 7.51
CA ARG A 228 -6.95 -4.50 7.38
C ARG A 228 -7.09 -5.24 8.72
N GLY A 229 -7.36 -6.54 8.65
CA GLY A 229 -7.57 -7.38 9.85
C GLY A 229 -6.40 -7.38 10.84
N SER A 230 -5.16 -7.14 10.40
CA SER A 230 -3.99 -7.10 11.29
C SER A 230 -3.80 -5.77 12.03
N THR A 231 -4.42 -4.67 11.60
CA THR A 231 -4.16 -3.33 12.15
C THR A 231 -4.45 -3.23 13.65
N VAL A 232 -5.52 -3.87 14.13
CA VAL A 232 -5.86 -3.85 15.55
C VAL A 232 -4.76 -4.48 16.40
N PHE A 233 -4.08 -5.52 15.91
CA PHE A 233 -2.98 -6.19 16.62
C PHE A 233 -1.67 -5.42 16.56
N GLU A 234 -1.45 -4.67 15.48
CA GLU A 234 -0.26 -3.83 15.28
C GLU A 234 -0.31 -2.56 16.15
N GLU A 235 -1.50 -1.96 16.28
CA GLU A 235 -1.68 -0.69 16.98
C GLU A 235 -2.07 -0.83 18.45
N LEU A 236 -2.67 -1.97 18.84
CA LEU A 236 -3.10 -2.25 20.21
C LEU A 236 -2.42 -3.53 20.71
N PRO A 237 -1.21 -3.43 21.29
CA PRO A 237 -0.49 -4.59 21.80
C PRO A 237 -1.19 -5.21 23.02
N ASN A 238 -1.91 -4.41 23.81
CA ASN A 238 -2.67 -4.88 24.97
C ASN A 238 -3.99 -5.54 24.54
N LYS A 239 -4.24 -6.77 25.03
CA LYS A 239 -5.49 -7.50 24.77
C LYS A 239 -6.73 -6.75 25.28
N ALA A 240 -6.68 -6.17 26.47
CA ALA A 240 -7.82 -5.45 27.05
C ALA A 240 -8.23 -4.22 26.22
N GLU A 241 -7.29 -3.58 25.53
CA GLU A 241 -7.62 -2.54 24.55
C GLU A 241 -8.25 -3.11 23.29
N ARG A 242 -7.75 -4.25 22.79
CA ARG A 242 -8.34 -4.93 21.61
C ARG A 242 -9.78 -5.38 21.85
N ASP A 243 -10.09 -5.84 23.05
CA ASP A 243 -11.43 -6.31 23.44
C ASP A 243 -12.48 -5.17 23.45
N GLN A 244 -12.05 -3.91 23.32
CA GLN A 244 -12.93 -2.75 23.13
C GLN A 244 -13.40 -2.57 21.68
N TYR A 245 -13.00 -3.46 20.77
CA TYR A 245 -13.35 -3.40 19.35
C TYR A 245 -13.94 -4.72 18.87
N LYS A 246 -14.78 -4.64 17.84
CA LYS A 246 -15.36 -5.79 17.13
C LYS A 246 -15.43 -5.53 15.63
N LEU A 247 -15.73 -6.57 14.89
CA LEU A 247 -15.86 -6.53 13.43
C LEU A 247 -17.34 -6.53 13.03
N LEU A 248 -17.69 -5.75 12.01
CA LEU A 248 -18.95 -5.90 11.29
C LEU A 248 -18.77 -6.93 10.18
N CYS A 249 -19.60 -7.96 10.19
CA CYS A 249 -19.50 -9.06 9.24
C CYS A 249 -20.48 -8.87 8.07
N PRO A 250 -20.18 -9.41 6.87
CA PRO A 250 -21.07 -9.31 5.70
C PRO A 250 -22.46 -9.91 5.90
N ASP A 251 -22.60 -10.88 6.79
CA ASP A 251 -23.86 -11.51 7.20
C ASP A 251 -24.64 -10.67 8.24
N ASN A 252 -24.23 -9.42 8.46
CA ASN A 252 -24.78 -8.51 9.46
C ASN A 252 -24.65 -9.02 10.90
N THR A 253 -23.70 -9.91 11.20
CA THR A 253 -23.34 -10.25 12.58
C THR A 253 -22.16 -9.42 13.08
N TRP A 254 -21.78 -9.64 14.34
CA TRP A 254 -20.51 -9.17 14.89
C TRP A 254 -19.64 -10.34 15.26
N LYS A 255 -18.32 -10.15 15.08
CA LYS A 255 -17.33 -11.09 15.61
C LYS A 255 -16.19 -10.35 16.32
N PRO A 256 -15.49 -11.00 17.26
CA PRO A 256 -14.25 -10.46 17.83
C PRO A 256 -13.22 -10.15 16.75
N VAL A 257 -12.35 -9.18 17.02
CA VAL A 257 -11.27 -8.78 16.08
C VAL A 257 -10.29 -9.92 15.75
N THR A 258 -10.23 -10.98 16.55
CA THR A 258 -9.44 -12.19 16.30
C THR A 258 -9.99 -13.07 15.18
N GLU A 259 -11.28 -12.99 14.89
CA GLU A 259 -11.97 -13.77 13.86
C GLU A 259 -12.03 -13.03 12.51
N TYR A 260 -11.02 -12.19 12.21
CA TYR A 260 -10.97 -11.45 10.95
C TYR A 260 -10.85 -12.34 9.71
N ARG A 261 -10.51 -13.63 9.88
CA ARG A 261 -10.45 -14.61 8.77
C ARG A 261 -11.83 -15.13 8.41
N GLU A 262 -12.74 -15.18 9.37
CA GLU A 262 -14.12 -15.61 9.23
C GLU A 262 -15.06 -14.41 8.99
N CYS A 263 -14.71 -13.23 9.52
CA CYS A 263 -15.46 -11.99 9.39
C CYS A 263 -14.62 -10.91 8.70
N HIS A 264 -14.74 -10.84 7.38
CA HIS A 264 -14.10 -9.84 6.55
C HIS A 264 -14.97 -9.46 5.36
N LEU A 265 -14.77 -8.27 4.82
CA LEU A 265 -15.48 -7.80 3.63
C LEU A 265 -14.93 -8.42 2.35
N ALA A 266 -13.60 -8.60 2.29
CA ALA A 266 -12.93 -9.31 1.20
C ALA A 266 -11.53 -9.75 1.61
N GLN A 267 -11.07 -10.87 1.04
CA GLN A 267 -9.65 -11.18 0.94
C GLN A 267 -9.09 -10.46 -0.29
N VAL A 268 -7.99 -9.71 -0.12
CA VAL A 268 -7.40 -8.89 -1.18
C VAL A 268 -5.91 -9.18 -1.34
N PRO A 269 -5.35 -9.10 -2.57
CA PRO A 269 -3.92 -9.28 -2.81
C PRO A 269 -3.07 -8.28 -2.05
N SER A 270 -1.85 -8.67 -1.68
CA SER A 270 -0.93 -7.80 -0.97
C SER A 270 -0.49 -6.60 -1.80
N HIS A 271 0.06 -5.59 -1.11
CA HIS A 271 0.67 -4.46 -1.78
C HIS A 271 1.82 -4.96 -2.65
N ALA A 272 2.03 -4.30 -3.78
CA ALA A 272 3.05 -4.71 -4.74
C ALA A 272 3.92 -3.54 -5.15
N VAL A 273 5.20 -3.81 -5.32
CA VAL A 273 6.12 -2.96 -6.03
C VAL A 273 5.73 -2.98 -7.49
N VAL A 274 5.52 -1.80 -8.08
CA VAL A 274 5.17 -1.65 -9.49
C VAL A 274 6.29 -1.01 -10.28
N SER A 275 6.36 -1.32 -11.57
CA SER A 275 7.27 -0.69 -12.53
C SER A 275 6.61 -0.54 -13.91
N ARG A 276 7.34 0.06 -14.85
CA ARG A 276 6.90 0.17 -16.26
C ARG A 276 6.81 -1.23 -16.90
N SER A 277 5.84 -1.39 -17.80
CA SER A 277 5.69 -2.60 -18.61
C SER A 277 6.71 -2.73 -19.75
N THR A 278 7.61 -1.75 -19.93
CA THR A 278 8.72 -1.83 -20.90
C THR A 278 9.82 -2.81 -20.47
N ASN A 279 9.76 -3.33 -19.25
CA ASN A 279 10.62 -4.39 -18.70
C ASN A 279 12.13 -4.07 -18.63
N ASP A 280 12.52 -2.80 -18.73
CA ASP A 280 13.93 -2.39 -18.79
C ASP A 280 14.69 -2.51 -17.45
N LYS A 281 13.98 -2.60 -16.31
CA LYS A 281 14.60 -2.58 -14.97
C LYS A 281 14.04 -3.59 -13.96
N GLU A 282 13.23 -4.55 -14.39
CA GLU A 282 12.60 -5.50 -13.46
C GLU A 282 13.62 -6.35 -12.69
N GLU A 283 14.62 -6.90 -13.39
CA GLU A 283 15.68 -7.69 -12.72
C GLU A 283 16.44 -6.84 -11.71
N ALA A 284 16.74 -5.58 -12.05
CA ALA A 284 17.43 -4.66 -11.14
C ALA A 284 16.58 -4.34 -9.90
N ILE A 285 15.25 -4.18 -10.07
CA ILE A 285 14.32 -3.96 -8.96
C ILE A 285 14.24 -5.22 -8.08
N TRP A 286 14.07 -6.41 -8.68
CA TRP A 286 14.02 -7.65 -7.92
C TRP A 286 15.32 -7.89 -7.15
N GLU A 287 16.47 -7.69 -7.78
CA GLU A 287 17.77 -7.91 -7.15
C GLU A 287 18.03 -6.91 -6.00
N LEU A 288 17.65 -5.64 -6.18
CA LEU A 288 17.65 -4.66 -5.10
C LEU A 288 16.80 -5.15 -3.91
N LEU A 289 15.57 -5.59 -4.16
CA LEU A 289 14.64 -6.02 -3.10
C LEU A 289 15.12 -7.30 -2.40
N ARG A 290 15.62 -8.28 -3.17
CA ARG A 290 16.15 -9.56 -2.68
C ARG A 290 17.33 -9.33 -1.73
N GLN A 291 18.31 -8.53 -2.14
CA GLN A 291 19.45 -8.22 -1.26
C GLN A 291 19.02 -7.35 -0.07
N SER A 292 18.09 -6.40 -0.27
CA SER A 292 17.60 -5.54 0.81
C SER A 292 16.89 -6.35 1.90
N GLN A 293 16.06 -7.33 1.55
CA GLN A 293 15.40 -8.16 2.55
C GLN A 293 16.37 -9.14 3.25
N GLU A 294 17.41 -9.62 2.56
CA GLU A 294 18.43 -10.48 3.16
C GLU A 294 19.25 -9.72 4.21
N LYS A 295 19.65 -8.48 3.90
CA LYS A 295 20.50 -7.66 4.75
C LYS A 295 19.74 -6.86 5.82
N PHE A 296 18.54 -6.38 5.49
CA PHE A 296 17.78 -5.40 6.28
C PHE A 296 16.34 -5.84 6.59
N GLY A 297 16.01 -7.11 6.33
CA GLY A 297 14.71 -7.68 6.66
C GLY A 297 14.46 -7.85 8.15
N LYS A 298 13.29 -8.39 8.50
CA LYS A 298 12.88 -8.56 9.91
C LYS A 298 13.89 -9.39 10.71
N LYS A 299 14.24 -8.87 11.89
CA LYS A 299 15.16 -9.48 12.87
C LYS A 299 16.64 -9.48 12.45
N GLN A 300 17.01 -8.73 11.41
CA GLN A 300 18.43 -8.53 11.12
C GLN A 300 19.03 -7.48 12.06
N ALA A 301 20.16 -7.82 12.67
CA ALA A 301 20.93 -6.92 13.53
C ALA A 301 21.70 -5.92 12.65
N SER A 302 21.00 -4.90 12.18
CA SER A 302 21.57 -3.80 11.41
C SER A 302 21.01 -2.47 11.90
N GLY A 303 21.74 -1.38 11.66
CA GLY A 303 21.29 -0.02 11.97
C GLY A 303 20.08 0.46 11.13
N PHE A 304 19.58 -0.38 10.21
CA PHE A 304 18.48 -0.05 9.32
C PHE A 304 17.55 -1.23 9.10
N GLN A 305 16.26 -1.02 9.33
CA GLN A 305 15.22 -2.02 9.14
C GLN A 305 14.33 -1.62 7.96
N LEU A 306 14.23 -2.48 6.95
CA LEU A 306 13.45 -2.21 5.74
C LEU A 306 11.94 -2.12 6.06
N PHE A 307 11.47 -3.01 6.94
CA PHE A 307 10.05 -3.15 7.34
C PHE A 307 9.75 -2.53 8.70
N ALA A 308 10.43 -1.44 9.06
CA ALA A 308 10.09 -0.65 10.25
C ALA A 308 10.08 0.85 9.92
N SER A 309 9.31 1.61 10.69
CA SER A 309 9.25 3.07 10.61
C SER A 309 9.70 3.70 11.94
N PRO A 310 10.20 4.95 11.91
CA PRO A 310 10.48 5.70 13.14
C PRO A 310 9.23 5.88 14.00
N SER A 311 9.42 6.14 15.30
CA SER A 311 8.33 6.41 16.23
C SER A 311 7.40 7.51 15.70
N GLY A 312 6.09 7.29 15.81
CA GLY A 312 5.06 8.22 15.33
C GLY A 312 4.79 8.16 13.82
N GLN A 313 5.56 7.39 13.05
CA GLN A 313 5.34 7.17 11.62
C GLN A 313 5.04 5.69 11.36
N LYS A 314 4.34 5.41 10.26
CA LYS A 314 3.86 4.06 9.94
C LYS A 314 4.01 3.77 8.46
N ASP A 315 4.35 2.53 8.15
CA ASP A 315 4.39 1.96 6.80
C ASP A 315 5.14 2.79 5.74
N LEU A 316 6.29 3.39 6.10
CA LEU A 316 7.09 4.18 5.14
C LEU A 316 7.73 3.25 4.09
N LEU A 317 7.51 3.54 2.80
CA LEU A 317 7.95 2.75 1.62
C LEU A 317 7.32 1.36 1.50
N PHE A 318 7.26 0.61 2.60
CA PHE A 318 6.76 -0.76 2.72
C PHE A 318 5.97 -0.93 4.01
N LYS A 319 5.07 -1.91 4.04
CA LYS A 319 4.30 -2.23 5.24
C LYS A 319 5.19 -2.79 6.35
N GLU A 320 4.97 -2.34 7.58
CA GLU A 320 5.71 -2.87 8.74
C GLU A 320 5.32 -4.33 9.06
N SER A 321 4.11 -4.71 8.65
CA SER A 321 3.64 -6.09 8.71
C SER A 321 4.35 -7.02 7.73
N ALA A 322 5.02 -6.49 6.70
CA ALA A 322 5.72 -7.31 5.71
C ALA A 322 6.88 -8.09 6.33
N ILE A 323 7.07 -9.32 5.87
CA ILE A 323 8.18 -10.21 6.28
C ILE A 323 9.20 -10.40 5.15
N GLY A 324 8.92 -9.87 3.97
CA GLY A 324 9.73 -10.01 2.77
C GLY A 324 8.94 -9.70 1.50
N PHE A 325 9.52 -10.07 0.36
CA PHE A 325 8.93 -9.93 -0.97
C PHE A 325 8.90 -11.28 -1.68
N ALA A 326 7.85 -11.49 -2.48
CA ALA A 326 7.75 -12.58 -3.44
C ALA A 326 7.80 -12.01 -4.85
N ARG A 327 8.64 -12.58 -5.71
CA ARG A 327 8.76 -12.16 -7.11
C ARG A 327 7.45 -12.44 -7.85
N VAL A 328 6.94 -11.46 -8.58
CA VAL A 328 5.75 -11.64 -9.43
C VAL A 328 6.20 -12.19 -10.79
N PRO A 329 5.58 -13.26 -11.33
CA PRO A 329 5.96 -13.78 -12.64
C PRO A 329 5.73 -12.76 -13.75
N GLN A 330 6.64 -12.69 -14.72
CA GLN A 330 6.62 -11.68 -15.79
C GLN A 330 5.32 -11.61 -16.62
N LYS A 331 4.59 -12.74 -16.72
CA LYS A 331 3.32 -12.83 -17.46
C LYS A 331 2.12 -12.29 -16.68
N VAL A 332 2.29 -11.95 -15.40
CA VAL A 332 1.21 -11.46 -14.53
C VAL A 332 1.12 -9.93 -14.65
N ASP A 333 0.06 -9.47 -15.31
CA ASP A 333 -0.32 -8.06 -15.30
C ASP A 333 -1.13 -7.69 -14.05
N VAL A 334 -1.55 -6.42 -13.96
CA VAL A 334 -2.37 -5.94 -12.83
C VAL A 334 -3.71 -6.70 -12.71
N GLY A 335 -4.36 -7.06 -13.83
CA GLY A 335 -5.63 -7.76 -13.81
C GLY A 335 -5.51 -9.17 -13.26
N LEU A 336 -4.49 -9.91 -13.72
CA LEU A 336 -4.15 -11.25 -13.22
C LEU A 336 -3.74 -11.20 -11.74
N TYR A 337 -2.91 -10.23 -11.35
CA TYR A 337 -2.48 -10.07 -9.96
C TYR A 337 -3.65 -9.78 -9.02
N LEU A 338 -4.53 -8.88 -9.43
CA LEU A 338 -5.66 -8.46 -8.60
C LEU A 338 -6.75 -9.52 -8.50
N THR A 339 -6.73 -10.53 -9.38
CA THR A 339 -7.75 -11.56 -9.56
C THR A 339 -9.04 -11.04 -10.20
N PHE A 340 -9.77 -11.96 -10.84
CA PHE A 340 -11.02 -11.65 -11.55
C PHE A 340 -12.12 -11.12 -10.62
N SER A 341 -12.29 -11.71 -9.43
CA SER A 341 -13.34 -11.34 -8.48
C SER A 341 -13.17 -9.92 -7.95
N TYR A 342 -11.96 -9.54 -7.56
CA TYR A 342 -11.63 -8.19 -7.13
C TYR A 342 -11.79 -7.18 -8.27
N THR A 343 -11.25 -7.51 -9.45
CA THR A 343 -11.32 -6.63 -10.63
C THR A 343 -12.75 -6.34 -11.04
N THR A 344 -13.60 -7.38 -11.10
CA THR A 344 -15.02 -7.25 -11.42
C THR A 344 -15.75 -6.41 -10.36
N SER A 345 -15.45 -6.65 -9.07
CA SER A 345 -16.02 -5.86 -7.97
C SER A 345 -15.70 -4.37 -8.09
N ILE A 346 -14.45 -4.02 -8.45
CA ILE A 346 -14.06 -2.63 -8.67
C ILE A 346 -14.65 -2.04 -9.94
N GLN A 347 -14.72 -2.78 -11.04
CA GLN A 347 -15.34 -2.29 -12.27
C GLN A 347 -16.83 -1.98 -12.07
N ASN A 348 -17.50 -2.82 -11.28
CA ASN A 348 -18.90 -2.61 -10.92
C ASN A 348 -19.09 -1.42 -9.98
N LEU A 349 -18.04 -0.88 -9.32
CA LEU A 349 -18.14 0.36 -8.55
C LEU A 349 -18.56 1.56 -9.39
N ASN A 350 -18.38 1.52 -10.71
CA ASN A 350 -18.64 2.66 -11.60
C ASN A 350 -19.83 2.45 -12.55
N LYS A 351 -20.63 1.40 -12.34
CA LYS A 351 -21.80 1.05 -13.17
C LYS A 351 -23.10 1.19 -12.39
#